data_AF-M9RB20-F1
#
_entry.id   AF-M9RB20-F1
#
_cell.length_a   1.000
_cell.length_b   1.000
_cell.length_c   1.000
_cell.angle_alpha   90.00
_cell.angle_beta   90.00
_cell.angle_gamma   90.00
#
_symmetry.space_group_name_H-M   'P 1'
#
loop_
_entity.id
_entity.type
_entity.pdbx_description
1 polymer ?
#
loop_
_entity_poly.entity_id
_entity_poly.type
_entity_poly.pdbx_seq_one_letter_code
_entity_poly.pdbx_strand_id
1 'polypeptide(L)'
;MPKIRRIVVKNFRSILELEMDAKDLTVIVGDNDCGKSNVLRALNLFFNDQTNPDQEFSFAVDYNRFAAPRSGRAPEVEVQVDLELPENYRATNGDLIRWRKRWRADGLQYDDNYWGVRLTPKKRGAGFKETKVDIRGRSKVPSLLSRIQFEYVPAVRSAAFFRTLRGRIFRVIADTSEQSVRQSSGDLENVISEAVSGLIDDIGFELDDISRLSLPNDLTPLFESLDFLAGEKSISLENRGDGIKARYIPLILKFIAERSREATGISATFIWAYEEPENNLEFRRAQELADAFYKLAADDLSQVLLTTHSPIFYNMHETRNDKELCTAYHLTKDLTSNGTVARSAAEAQVSLDESMGAMAIIAPYIKAAQLALSEAMTQASDLSKKLAEHNPDNLPALFVEGSTDFVVFKRLFEEFRPEMAQQVFFVCPPSRAGANYVANMLRAWEYQTKHEFVDNRRKAVGIIDDDPEGRGALKRFQDEVKSPKHVSLLKLDTPSHLIAARKLGLDIPVSLEELWPKSVWEHAQLEGWLADRPSAGIIGQQLVDRLIAQDDRISDIMDDEWVIYFKKFVEGNDGSTAKSDWAKYITEISIDNLEPVASEALKMVDRVIEKLGLHP
;
A
#
# COMPACT_ATOMS: atom_id res chain seq x y z
N MET A 1 14.68 20.88 6.92
CA MET A 1 14.61 21.34 5.52
C MET A 1 13.44 22.33 5.37
N PRO A 2 13.54 23.43 4.58
CA PRO A 2 12.37 24.27 4.28
C PRO A 2 11.30 23.51 3.51
N LYS A 3 10.03 23.65 3.91
CA LYS A 3 8.89 22.94 3.29
C LYS A 3 7.77 23.93 2.96
N ILE A 4 7.13 23.77 1.81
CA ILE A 4 5.95 24.56 1.41
C ILE A 4 4.78 24.17 2.32
N ARG A 5 4.16 25.15 2.96
CA ARG A 5 2.97 24.96 3.79
C ARG A 5 1.74 25.66 3.25
N ARG A 6 1.90 26.68 2.41
CA ARG A 6 0.79 27.35 1.73
C ARG A 6 1.20 27.83 0.36
N ILE A 7 0.28 27.71 -0.59
CA ILE A 7 0.44 28.12 -1.99
C ILE A 7 -0.72 29.05 -2.32
N VAL A 8 -0.39 30.21 -2.88
CA VAL A 8 -1.35 31.18 -3.40
C VAL A 8 -0.97 31.53 -4.84
N VAL A 9 -1.91 31.37 -5.78
CA VAL A 9 -1.72 31.67 -7.20
C VAL A 9 -2.83 32.60 -7.66
N LYS A 10 -2.48 33.69 -8.34
CA LYS A 10 -3.45 34.65 -8.90
C LYS A 10 -3.16 34.99 -10.35
N ASN A 11 -4.23 35.05 -11.14
CA ASN A 11 -4.24 35.41 -12.56
C ASN A 11 -3.30 34.59 -13.46
N PHE A 12 -3.03 33.33 -13.13
CA PHE A 12 -2.16 32.44 -13.92
C PHE A 12 -2.98 31.43 -14.72
N ARG A 13 -2.94 31.54 -16.05
CA ARG A 13 -3.63 30.64 -17.00
C ARG A 13 -5.12 30.46 -16.64
N SER A 14 -5.54 29.24 -16.27
CA SER A 14 -6.92 28.96 -15.87
C SER A 14 -7.25 29.43 -14.44
N ILE A 15 -6.24 29.71 -13.61
CA ILE A 15 -6.37 30.06 -12.20
C ILE A 15 -6.57 31.58 -12.07
N LEU A 16 -7.71 32.00 -11.55
CA LEU A 16 -7.97 33.41 -11.23
C LEU A 16 -7.42 33.76 -9.83
N GLU A 17 -7.81 32.98 -8.84
CA GLU A 17 -7.32 33.04 -7.47
C GLU A 17 -7.41 31.64 -6.89
N LEU A 18 -6.32 31.14 -6.30
CA LEU A 18 -6.23 29.84 -5.66
C LEU A 18 -5.45 30.01 -4.37
N GLU A 19 -5.95 29.41 -3.30
CA GLU A 19 -5.26 29.31 -2.02
C GLU A 19 -5.41 27.88 -1.50
N MET A 20 -4.31 27.23 -1.15
CA MET A 20 -4.30 25.90 -0.56
C MET A 20 -3.12 25.72 0.40
N ASP A 21 -3.30 24.90 1.43
CA ASP A 21 -2.19 24.48 2.27
C ASP A 21 -1.48 23.26 1.65
N ALA A 22 -0.24 23.02 2.09
CA ALA A 22 0.57 21.91 1.63
C ALA A 22 1.20 21.17 2.82
N LYS A 23 1.30 19.85 2.67
CA LYS A 23 2.02 18.94 3.58
C LYS A 23 3.21 18.30 2.88
N ASP A 24 3.87 17.39 3.58
CA ASP A 24 5.04 16.68 3.06
C ASP A 24 4.70 15.86 1.81
N LEU A 25 3.48 15.29 1.79
CA LEU A 25 2.82 14.76 0.59
C LEU A 25 1.51 15.53 0.33
N THR A 26 1.39 16.15 -0.84
CA THR A 26 0.20 16.91 -1.22
C THR A 26 -0.36 16.40 -2.54
N VAL A 27 -1.59 15.88 -2.52
CA VAL A 27 -2.28 15.28 -3.66
C VAL A 27 -3.36 16.24 -4.16
N ILE A 28 -3.30 16.66 -5.42
CA ILE A 28 -4.23 17.59 -6.04
C ILE A 28 -5.09 16.80 -7.06
N VAL A 29 -6.38 16.71 -6.80
CA VAL A 29 -7.38 15.98 -7.59
C VAL A 29 -8.43 16.96 -8.13
N GLY A 30 -9.10 16.61 -9.22
CA GLY A 30 -10.14 17.42 -9.82
C GLY A 30 -10.26 17.18 -11.32
N ASP A 31 -11.29 17.72 -11.96
CA ASP A 31 -11.57 17.47 -13.37
C ASP A 31 -10.51 18.02 -14.34
N ASN A 32 -10.56 17.55 -15.59
CA ASN A 32 -9.76 18.12 -16.67
C ASN A 32 -10.07 19.62 -16.80
N ASP A 33 -9.05 20.42 -17.10
CA ASP A 33 -9.16 21.88 -17.25
C ASP A 33 -9.58 22.67 -15.99
N CYS A 34 -9.61 22.06 -14.79
CA CYS A 34 -9.88 22.81 -13.55
C CYS A 34 -8.67 23.61 -13.02
N GLY A 35 -7.46 23.35 -13.55
CA GLY A 35 -6.24 24.08 -13.22
C GLY A 35 -5.19 23.33 -12.41
N LYS A 36 -5.35 22.01 -12.18
CA LYS A 36 -4.38 21.16 -11.43
C LYS A 36 -2.94 21.34 -11.89
N SER A 37 -2.69 21.10 -13.18
CA SER A 37 -1.36 21.24 -13.78
C SER A 37 -0.84 22.67 -13.67
N ASN A 38 -1.73 23.67 -13.76
CA ASN A 38 -1.34 25.07 -13.65
C ASN A 38 -0.87 25.44 -12.23
N VAL A 39 -1.25 24.70 -11.19
CA VAL A 39 -0.67 24.86 -9.85
C VAL A 39 0.81 24.48 -9.86
N LEU A 40 1.15 23.29 -10.38
CA LEU A 40 2.53 22.82 -10.45
C LEU A 40 3.38 23.70 -11.38
N ARG A 41 2.80 24.15 -12.50
CA ARG A 41 3.47 25.05 -13.44
C ARG A 41 3.69 26.46 -12.89
N ALA A 42 2.78 26.96 -12.05
CA ALA A 42 2.99 28.23 -11.33
C ALA A 42 4.14 28.12 -10.33
N LEU A 43 4.29 26.97 -9.67
CA LEU A 43 5.44 26.69 -8.81
C LEU A 43 6.73 26.54 -9.63
N ASN A 44 6.67 25.88 -10.79
CA ASN A 44 7.83 25.80 -11.69
C ASN A 44 8.27 27.19 -12.15
N LEU A 45 7.32 28.08 -12.47
CA LEU A 45 7.61 29.48 -12.80
C LEU A 45 8.25 30.21 -11.61
N PHE A 46 7.80 29.93 -10.39
CA PHE A 46 8.31 30.58 -9.19
C PHE A 46 9.76 30.19 -8.86
N PHE A 47 10.11 28.91 -8.99
CA PHE A 47 11.42 28.40 -8.60
C PHE A 47 12.44 28.33 -9.74
N ASN A 48 11.98 28.08 -10.98
CA ASN A 48 12.85 27.79 -12.13
C ASN A 48 12.67 28.81 -13.28
N ASP A 49 11.84 29.84 -13.11
CA ASP A 49 11.52 30.87 -14.13
C ASP A 49 10.98 30.31 -15.46
N GLN A 50 10.45 29.08 -15.42
CA GLN A 50 9.92 28.37 -16.58
C GLN A 50 8.49 27.87 -16.30
N THR A 51 7.61 27.91 -17.29
CA THR A 51 6.22 27.44 -17.11
C THR A 51 6.03 25.97 -17.44
N ASN A 52 6.86 25.42 -18.33
CA ASN A 52 7.02 24.00 -18.64
C ASN A 52 8.52 23.73 -18.86
N PRO A 53 8.98 22.47 -18.93
CA PRO A 53 10.36 22.17 -19.28
C PRO A 53 10.73 22.86 -20.59
N ASP A 54 11.81 23.65 -20.56
CA ASP A 54 12.35 24.41 -21.69
C ASP A 54 11.39 25.47 -22.27
N GLN A 55 10.39 25.91 -21.49
CA GLN A 55 9.45 26.95 -21.89
C GLN A 55 9.48 28.14 -20.93
N GLU A 56 9.94 29.29 -21.43
CA GLU A 56 9.93 30.56 -20.70
C GLU A 56 8.52 31.11 -20.49
N PHE A 57 8.41 32.03 -19.54
CA PHE A 57 7.17 32.75 -19.25
C PHE A 57 6.79 33.71 -20.38
N SER A 58 5.54 33.66 -20.82
CA SER A 58 4.98 34.62 -21.77
C SER A 58 3.70 35.22 -21.21
N PHE A 59 3.74 36.52 -20.87
CA PHE A 59 2.57 37.20 -20.30
C PHE A 59 1.32 37.09 -21.20
N ALA A 60 1.50 37.11 -22.52
CA ALA A 60 0.38 37.02 -23.48
C ALA A 60 -0.34 35.66 -23.45
N VAL A 61 0.36 34.60 -23.07
CA VAL A 61 -0.15 33.22 -23.03
C VAL A 61 -0.54 32.81 -21.61
N ASP A 62 0.29 33.18 -20.63
CA ASP A 62 0.21 32.70 -19.26
C ASP A 62 -0.66 33.57 -18.35
N TYR A 63 -1.01 34.80 -18.77
CA TYR A 63 -1.96 35.62 -18.03
C TYR A 63 -3.39 35.10 -18.19
N ASN A 64 -4.15 35.07 -17.09
CA ASN A 64 -5.54 34.64 -17.12
C ASN A 64 -6.41 35.61 -17.92
N ARG A 65 -7.05 35.11 -18.99
CA ARG A 65 -7.89 35.91 -19.89
C ARG A 65 -9.20 36.41 -19.27
N PHE A 66 -9.66 35.77 -18.20
CA PHE A 66 -10.86 36.14 -17.46
C PHE A 66 -10.56 37.11 -16.31
N ALA A 67 -9.30 37.45 -16.05
CA ALA A 67 -8.95 38.42 -15.03
C ALA A 67 -9.40 39.82 -15.49
N ALA A 68 -10.37 40.40 -14.77
CA ALA A 68 -10.78 41.77 -15.00
C ALA A 68 -9.66 42.73 -14.53
N PRO A 69 -9.12 43.60 -15.40
CA PRO A 69 -8.14 44.58 -14.97
C PRO A 69 -8.78 45.54 -13.96
N ARG A 70 -8.25 45.58 -12.73
CA ARG A 70 -8.70 46.54 -11.70
C ARG A 70 -8.27 47.94 -12.12
N SER A 71 -9.20 48.89 -12.11
CA SER A 71 -8.92 50.31 -12.41
C SER A 71 -7.72 50.80 -11.57
N GLY A 72 -6.67 51.28 -12.25
CA GLY A 72 -5.47 51.82 -11.62
C GLY A 72 -4.36 50.82 -11.25
N ARG A 73 -4.46 49.52 -11.60
CA ARG A 73 -3.37 48.55 -11.44
C ARG A 73 -3.06 47.84 -12.74
N ALA A 74 -1.77 47.71 -13.05
CA ALA A 74 -1.31 46.93 -14.21
C ALA A 74 -1.69 45.44 -14.01
N PRO A 75 -2.13 44.75 -15.08
CA PRO A 75 -2.31 43.30 -15.08
C PRO A 75 -1.04 42.59 -14.58
N GLU A 76 -1.18 41.73 -13.57
CA GLU A 76 -0.06 40.99 -13.00
C GLU A 76 -0.46 39.56 -12.64
N VAL A 77 0.48 38.63 -12.85
CA VAL A 77 0.46 37.26 -12.33
C VAL A 77 1.16 37.28 -10.97
N GLU A 78 0.55 36.67 -9.95
CA GLU A 78 1.13 36.59 -8.61
C GLU A 78 1.23 35.13 -8.17
N VAL A 79 2.40 34.72 -7.72
CA VAL A 79 2.62 33.44 -7.04
C VAL A 79 3.26 33.72 -5.69
N GLN A 80 2.63 33.23 -4.64
CA GLN A 80 3.10 33.35 -3.27
C GLN A 80 3.16 31.98 -2.61
N VAL A 81 4.25 31.73 -1.90
CA VAL A 81 4.51 30.49 -1.19
C VAL A 81 4.90 30.81 0.25
N ASP A 82 4.29 30.12 1.21
CA ASP A 82 4.73 30.15 2.60
C ASP A 82 5.59 28.91 2.89
N LEU A 83 6.84 29.14 3.27
CA LEU A 83 7.84 28.12 3.55
C LEU A 83 8.06 28.01 5.06
N GLU A 84 7.86 26.82 5.61
CA GLU A 84 8.26 26.50 6.98
C GLU A 84 9.78 26.41 7.07
N LEU A 85 10.39 27.09 8.05
CA LEU A 85 11.82 27.04 8.28
C LEU A 85 12.22 25.92 9.27
N PRO A 86 13.46 25.40 9.22
CA PRO A 86 13.99 24.58 10.30
C PRO A 86 13.99 25.34 11.64
N GLU A 87 13.82 24.65 12.77
CA GLU A 87 13.68 25.25 14.11
C GLU A 87 14.77 26.28 14.43
N ASN A 88 16.03 25.97 14.07
CA ASN A 88 17.20 26.83 14.29
C ASN A 88 17.09 28.22 13.65
N TYR A 89 16.23 28.38 12.64
CA TYR A 89 16.04 29.64 11.92
C TYR A 89 14.81 30.43 12.42
N ARG A 90 13.89 29.79 13.18
CA ARG A 90 12.60 30.39 13.55
C ARG A 90 12.69 31.50 14.58
N ALA A 91 13.63 31.38 15.53
CA ALA A 91 13.80 32.30 16.64
C ALA A 91 13.98 33.76 16.18
N THR A 92 14.70 33.98 15.08
CA THR A 92 15.06 35.31 14.56
C THR A 92 14.24 35.73 13.34
N ASN A 93 13.78 34.78 12.52
CA ASN A 93 13.16 35.09 11.23
C ASN A 93 11.63 34.87 11.18
N GLY A 94 11.02 34.34 12.24
CA GLY A 94 9.61 33.93 12.23
C GLY A 94 9.45 32.44 11.92
N ASP A 95 8.24 31.92 12.14
CA ASP A 95 7.95 30.48 12.00
C ASP A 95 7.88 30.05 10.53
N LEU A 96 7.36 30.96 9.68
CA LEU A 96 7.24 30.79 8.24
C LEU A 96 7.94 31.94 7.50
N ILE A 97 8.38 31.70 6.27
CA ILE A 97 8.76 32.74 5.30
C ILE A 97 7.70 32.81 4.23
N ARG A 98 7.09 33.99 4.07
CA ARG A 98 6.18 34.28 2.96
C ARG A 98 6.99 34.89 1.83
N TRP A 99 7.08 34.21 0.70
CA TRP A 99 7.81 34.65 -0.49
C TRP A 99 6.86 34.84 -1.66
N ARG A 100 6.84 36.03 -2.24
CA ARG A 100 5.88 36.43 -3.27
C ARG A 100 6.57 37.02 -4.49
N LYS A 101 6.39 36.38 -5.65
CA LYS A 101 6.86 36.86 -6.95
C LYS A 101 5.68 37.38 -7.79
N ARG A 102 5.95 38.42 -8.60
CA ARG A 102 4.95 39.06 -9.48
C ARG A 102 5.52 39.30 -10.87
N TRP A 103 4.77 38.88 -11.88
CA TRP A 103 5.14 39.03 -13.30
C TRP A 103 4.13 39.92 -14.02
N ARG A 104 4.67 40.81 -14.85
CA ARG A 104 3.91 41.73 -15.72
C ARG A 104 4.38 41.56 -17.16
N ALA A 105 3.85 42.37 -18.08
CA ALA A 105 4.21 42.32 -19.50
C ALA A 105 5.71 42.58 -19.76
N ASP A 106 6.36 43.36 -18.89
CA ASP A 106 7.78 43.68 -18.88
C ASP A 106 8.65 42.66 -18.14
N GLY A 107 8.05 41.59 -17.61
CA GLY A 107 8.75 40.50 -16.91
C GLY A 107 8.58 40.53 -15.39
N LEU A 108 9.52 39.91 -14.68
CA LEU A 108 9.54 39.80 -13.22
C LEU A 108 9.81 41.18 -12.59
N GLN A 109 8.93 41.62 -11.68
CA GLN A 109 9.03 42.97 -11.09
C GLN A 109 10.05 43.05 -9.94
N TYR A 110 10.06 42.07 -9.04
CA TYR A 110 10.95 41.99 -7.88
C TYR A 110 11.18 40.52 -7.49
N ASP A 111 12.44 40.11 -7.35
CA ASP A 111 12.79 38.74 -6.98
C ASP A 111 12.87 38.55 -5.44
N ASP A 112 13.32 39.58 -4.71
CA ASP A 112 13.59 39.55 -3.26
C ASP A 112 12.40 39.90 -2.34
N ASN A 113 11.17 39.63 -2.77
CA ASN A 113 9.97 40.00 -2.01
C ASN A 113 9.52 38.88 -1.06
N TYR A 114 10.34 38.64 -0.02
CA TYR A 114 10.04 37.69 1.05
C TYR A 114 10.13 38.33 2.44
N TRP A 115 9.33 37.85 3.38
CA TRP A 115 9.35 38.29 4.78
C TRP A 115 8.99 37.16 5.74
N GLY A 116 9.44 37.31 6.99
CA GLY A 116 9.10 36.39 8.07
C GLY A 116 7.67 36.57 8.56
N VAL A 117 7.02 35.48 8.93
CA VAL A 117 5.70 35.46 9.55
C VAL A 117 5.81 34.70 10.86
N ARG A 118 5.45 35.36 11.96
CA ARG A 118 5.37 34.73 13.29
C ARG A 118 3.92 34.44 13.63
N LEU A 119 3.66 33.21 14.06
CA LEU A 119 2.35 32.72 14.43
C LEU A 119 2.18 32.81 15.94
N THR A 120 1.28 33.68 16.39
CA THR A 120 0.94 33.80 17.82
C THR A 120 -0.48 33.31 18.05
N PRO A 121 -0.76 32.46 19.05
CA PRO A 121 -2.12 32.01 19.30
C PRO A 121 -3.04 33.19 19.61
N LYS A 122 -4.24 33.22 19.00
CA LYS A 122 -5.21 34.29 19.24
C LYS A 122 -5.71 34.20 20.69
N LYS A 123 -5.82 35.35 21.37
CA LYS A 123 -6.36 35.43 22.75
C LYS A 123 -7.86 35.07 22.85
N ARG A 124 -8.60 35.09 21.73
CA ARG A 124 -10.01 34.66 21.60
C ARG A 124 -10.25 34.07 20.20
N GLY A 125 -10.93 32.93 20.14
CA GLY A 125 -11.23 32.18 18.91
C GLY A 125 -10.16 31.14 18.52
N ALA A 126 -10.51 30.21 17.62
CA ALA A 126 -9.57 29.26 17.06
C ALA A 126 -8.61 29.94 16.05
N GLY A 127 -7.33 29.54 16.05
CA GLY A 127 -6.33 29.95 15.06
C GLY A 127 -5.23 30.91 15.56
N PHE A 128 -4.34 31.27 14.64
CA PHE A 128 -3.14 32.08 14.91
C PHE A 128 -3.28 33.51 14.36
N LYS A 129 -2.64 34.46 15.03
CA LYS A 129 -2.40 35.82 14.55
C LYS A 129 -1.02 35.85 13.90
N GLU A 130 -1.00 36.19 12.63
CA GLU A 130 0.21 36.41 11.84
C GLU A 130 0.77 37.80 12.12
N THR A 131 2.06 37.88 12.49
CA THR A 131 2.80 39.15 12.55
C THR A 131 3.97 39.12 11.57
N LYS A 132 4.11 40.20 10.80
CA LYS A 132 5.24 40.37 9.87
C LYS A 132 6.52 40.62 10.65
N VAL A 133 7.58 39.88 10.29
CA VAL A 133 8.94 39.98 10.81
C VAL A 133 9.87 40.30 9.65
N ASP A 134 10.56 41.44 9.71
CA ASP A 134 11.53 41.79 8.68
C ASP A 134 12.82 40.99 8.85
N ILE A 135 13.33 40.47 7.74
CA ILE A 135 14.55 39.64 7.74
C ILE A 135 15.76 40.55 7.78
N ARG A 136 16.61 40.37 8.80
CA ARG A 136 17.85 41.13 8.94
C ARG A 136 18.82 40.75 7.81
N GLY A 137 19.55 41.73 7.25
CA GLY A 137 20.52 41.49 6.17
C GLY A 137 21.69 40.53 6.49
N ARG A 138 21.90 40.17 7.77
CA ARG A 138 22.87 39.14 8.19
C ARG A 138 22.26 37.73 8.32
N SER A 139 20.98 37.55 7.99
CA SER A 139 20.32 36.26 8.12
C SER A 139 20.80 35.28 7.05
N LYS A 140 20.88 33.99 7.41
CA LYS A 140 21.22 32.90 6.47
C LYS A 140 20.01 32.46 5.61
N VAL A 141 18.85 33.11 5.74
CA VAL A 141 17.63 32.79 4.99
C VAL A 141 17.80 32.94 3.47
N PRO A 142 18.41 34.00 2.90
CA PRO A 142 18.57 34.11 1.45
C PRO A 142 19.38 32.94 0.87
N SER A 143 20.46 32.56 1.56
CA SER A 143 21.25 31.38 1.19
C SER A 143 20.44 30.08 1.30
N LEU A 144 19.55 29.96 2.29
CA LEU A 144 18.66 28.80 2.40
C LEU A 144 17.63 28.72 1.26
N LEU A 145 17.04 29.86 0.87
CA LEU A 145 16.07 29.93 -0.24
C LEU A 145 16.72 29.60 -1.58
N SER A 146 17.94 30.08 -1.83
CA SER A 146 18.69 29.76 -3.05
C SER A 146 19.07 28.27 -3.21
N ARG A 147 18.93 27.48 -2.14
CA ARG A 147 19.25 26.03 -2.12
C ARG A 147 18.04 25.13 -2.33
N ILE A 148 16.86 25.72 -2.55
CA ILE A 148 15.65 24.97 -2.87
C ILE A 148 15.75 24.54 -4.33
N GLN A 149 15.79 23.23 -4.55
CA GLN A 149 15.73 22.62 -5.87
C GLN A 149 14.30 22.12 -6.10
N PHE A 150 13.61 22.76 -7.03
CA PHE A 150 12.25 22.40 -7.42
C PHE A 150 12.28 21.57 -8.71
N GLU A 151 11.78 20.34 -8.62
CA GLU A 151 11.74 19.39 -9.73
C GLU A 151 10.34 19.27 -10.28
N TYR A 152 10.13 19.76 -11.50
CA TYR A 152 8.87 19.57 -12.20
C TYR A 152 8.94 18.38 -13.16
N VAL A 153 8.12 17.37 -12.90
CA VAL A 153 7.96 16.19 -13.75
C VAL A 153 6.62 16.32 -14.51
N PRO A 154 6.65 16.56 -15.84
CA PRO A 154 5.44 16.71 -16.64
C PRO A 154 4.71 15.38 -16.84
N ALA A 155 3.44 15.46 -17.24
CA ALA A 155 2.60 14.28 -17.55
C ALA A 155 3.15 13.50 -18.74
N VAL A 156 3.62 14.21 -19.76
CA VAL A 156 4.27 13.64 -20.95
C VAL A 156 5.78 13.66 -20.73
N ARG A 157 6.35 12.46 -20.56
CA ARG A 157 7.78 12.26 -20.27
C ARG A 157 8.53 12.00 -21.58
N SER A 158 8.91 13.07 -22.27
CA SER A 158 9.60 13.00 -23.55
C SER A 158 11.01 12.42 -23.41
N ALA A 159 11.59 11.94 -24.52
CA ALA A 159 13.00 11.54 -24.55
C ALA A 159 13.94 12.69 -24.13
N ALA A 160 13.59 13.93 -24.48
CA ALA A 160 14.34 15.12 -24.08
C ALA A 160 14.41 15.27 -22.54
N PHE A 161 13.29 15.06 -21.84
CA PHE A 161 13.27 15.08 -20.38
C PHE A 161 14.23 14.04 -19.77
N PHE A 162 14.24 12.81 -20.29
CA PHE A 162 15.15 11.77 -19.81
C PHE A 162 16.62 12.11 -20.10
N ARG A 163 16.94 12.70 -21.26
CA ARG A 163 18.31 13.17 -21.55
C ARG A 163 18.77 14.19 -20.52
N THR A 164 17.94 15.19 -20.20
CA THR A 164 18.23 16.20 -19.18
C THR A 164 18.44 15.54 -17.81
N LEU A 165 17.59 14.58 -17.45
CA LEU A 165 17.70 13.85 -16.18
C LEU A 165 19.03 13.07 -16.09
N ARG A 166 19.46 12.42 -17.18
CA ARG A 166 20.77 11.74 -17.26
C ARG A 166 21.94 12.70 -17.08
N GLY A 167 21.94 13.82 -17.81
CA GLY A 167 22.98 14.84 -17.69
C GLY A 167 23.14 15.31 -16.25
N ARG A 168 22.04 15.41 -15.50
CA ARG A 168 22.06 15.79 -14.08
C ARG A 168 22.64 14.72 -13.16
N ILE A 169 22.32 13.44 -13.38
CA ILE A 169 22.96 12.34 -12.64
C ILE A 169 24.48 12.45 -12.78
N PHE A 170 24.96 12.64 -14.02
CA PHE A 170 26.39 12.79 -14.27
C PHE A 170 26.97 13.99 -13.56
N ARG A 171 26.35 15.18 -13.65
CA ARG A 171 26.84 16.38 -12.93
C ARG A 171 26.99 16.12 -11.44
N VAL A 172 26.00 15.51 -10.80
CA VAL A 172 26.07 15.19 -9.37
C VAL A 172 27.17 14.18 -9.06
N ILE A 173 27.37 13.17 -9.91
CA ILE A 173 28.46 12.21 -9.76
C ILE A 173 29.82 12.90 -9.95
N ALA A 174 29.95 13.76 -10.96
CA ALA A 174 31.16 14.51 -11.25
C ALA A 174 31.50 15.47 -10.11
N ASP A 175 30.51 16.14 -9.53
CA ASP A 175 30.68 17.02 -8.37
C ASP A 175 31.10 16.22 -7.11
N THR A 176 30.59 15.00 -6.94
CA THR A 176 30.92 14.13 -5.80
C THR A 176 32.29 13.45 -5.97
N SER A 177 32.69 13.14 -7.19
CA SER A 177 33.84 12.29 -7.52
C SER A 177 34.76 12.93 -8.57
N GLU A 178 35.01 14.23 -8.42
CA GLU A 178 35.72 15.06 -9.40
C GLU A 178 37.07 14.47 -9.80
N GLN A 179 37.85 13.94 -8.84
CA GLN A 179 39.15 13.32 -9.12
C GLN A 179 39.05 12.05 -9.96
N SER A 180 38.06 11.19 -9.69
CA SER A 180 37.86 9.92 -10.41
C SER A 180 37.43 10.18 -11.87
N VAL A 181 36.52 11.13 -12.06
CA VAL A 181 36.06 11.52 -13.39
C VAL A 181 37.19 12.19 -14.17
N ARG A 182 37.93 13.13 -13.57
CA ARG A 182 39.08 13.79 -14.22
C ARG A 182 40.16 12.79 -14.62
N GLN A 183 40.47 11.80 -13.78
CA GLN A 183 41.45 10.76 -14.10
C GLN A 183 40.99 9.91 -15.30
N SER A 184 39.73 9.47 -15.28
CA SER A 184 39.15 8.67 -16.38
C SER A 184 39.09 9.46 -17.69
N SER A 185 38.80 10.76 -17.64
CA SER A 185 38.86 11.64 -18.81
C SER A 185 40.28 11.73 -19.36
N GLY A 186 41.28 11.92 -18.50
CA GLY A 186 42.69 11.98 -18.90
C GLY A 186 43.17 10.66 -19.53
N ASP A 187 42.75 9.52 -18.99
CA ASP A 187 43.04 8.21 -19.58
C ASP A 187 42.43 8.08 -20.99
N LEU A 188 41.20 8.57 -21.17
CA LEU A 188 40.50 8.55 -22.46
C LEU A 188 41.13 9.53 -23.47
N GLU A 189 41.58 10.71 -23.03
CA GLU A 189 42.37 11.66 -23.83
C GLU A 189 43.66 11.03 -24.33
N ASN A 190 44.37 10.31 -23.46
CA ASN A 190 45.64 9.65 -23.82
C ASN A 190 45.42 8.58 -24.89
N VAL A 191 44.39 7.74 -24.73
CA VAL A 191 44.05 6.69 -25.71
C VAL A 191 43.67 7.28 -27.07
N ILE A 192 42.86 8.34 -27.10
CA ILE A 192 42.49 8.99 -28.37
C ILE A 192 43.69 9.70 -28.99
N SER A 193 44.52 10.36 -28.18
CA SER A 193 45.72 11.05 -28.67
C SER A 193 46.72 10.08 -29.28
N GLU A 194 46.88 8.89 -28.70
CA GLU A 194 47.72 7.82 -29.27
C GLU A 194 47.14 7.30 -30.60
N ALA A 195 45.82 7.10 -30.68
CA ALA A 195 45.17 6.61 -31.90
C ALA A 195 45.19 7.62 -33.06
N VAL A 196 45.18 8.92 -32.77
CA VAL A 196 45.13 10.01 -33.77
C VAL A 196 46.51 10.67 -33.97
N SER A 197 47.55 10.20 -33.28
CA SER A 197 48.88 10.84 -33.29
C SER A 197 49.44 11.02 -34.69
N GLY A 198 49.33 9.99 -35.55
CA GLY A 198 49.82 10.06 -36.92
C GLY A 198 49.13 11.14 -37.76
N LEU A 199 47.83 11.37 -37.54
CA LEU A 199 47.08 12.41 -38.25
C LEU A 199 47.40 13.81 -37.71
N ILE A 200 47.69 13.93 -36.40
CA ILE A 200 48.16 15.17 -35.79
C ILE A 200 49.56 15.53 -36.30
N ASP A 201 50.43 14.53 -36.44
CA ASP A 201 51.79 14.71 -36.96
C ASP A 201 51.76 15.13 -38.44
N ASP A 202 50.91 14.51 -39.25
CA ASP A 202 50.72 14.87 -40.67
C ASP A 202 50.17 16.30 -40.83
N ILE A 203 49.16 16.67 -40.04
CA ILE A 203 48.58 18.02 -40.03
C ILE A 203 49.61 19.06 -39.57
N GLY A 204 50.37 18.75 -38.52
CA GLY A 204 51.40 19.64 -38.00
C GLY A 204 52.54 19.85 -38.99
N PHE A 205 52.88 18.82 -39.76
CA PHE A 205 53.87 18.90 -40.83
C PHE A 205 53.40 19.74 -42.02
N GLU A 206 52.11 19.65 -42.38
CA GLU A 206 51.54 20.34 -43.54
C GLU A 206 51.12 21.80 -43.25
N LEU A 207 50.76 22.10 -42.00
CA LEU A 207 50.29 23.44 -41.59
C LEU A 207 51.29 24.26 -40.75
N ASP A 208 52.46 23.70 -40.41
CA ASP A 208 53.48 24.31 -39.53
C ASP A 208 52.89 24.81 -38.19
N ASP A 209 51.90 24.08 -37.66
CA ASP A 209 51.16 24.44 -36.45
C ASP A 209 51.08 23.25 -35.49
N ILE A 210 51.17 23.50 -34.19
CA ILE A 210 51.17 22.46 -33.16
C ILE A 210 49.72 22.20 -32.75
N SER A 211 48.98 21.45 -33.57
CA SER A 211 47.63 21.04 -33.24
C SER A 211 47.65 20.01 -32.10
N ARG A 212 47.04 20.34 -30.95
CA ARG A 212 46.77 19.37 -29.87
C ARG A 212 45.27 19.10 -29.80
N LEU A 213 44.93 17.82 -29.67
CA LEU A 213 43.57 17.41 -29.39
C LEU A 213 43.34 17.46 -27.87
N SER A 214 42.35 18.23 -27.43
CA SER A 214 41.91 18.26 -26.04
C SER A 214 40.45 17.84 -25.99
N LEU A 215 40.06 16.96 -25.07
CA LEU A 215 38.63 16.72 -24.86
C LEU A 215 38.01 17.93 -24.15
N PRO A 216 36.70 18.16 -24.33
CA PRO A 216 35.99 19.14 -23.54
C PRO A 216 36.11 18.81 -22.04
N ASN A 217 36.37 19.82 -21.22
CA ASN A 217 36.39 19.68 -19.75
C ASN A 217 35.02 19.24 -19.19
N ASP A 218 33.94 19.39 -19.96
CA ASP A 218 32.59 18.95 -19.62
C ASP A 218 32.18 17.75 -20.48
N LEU A 219 32.19 16.56 -19.87
CA LEU A 219 31.74 15.33 -20.52
C LEU A 219 30.22 15.14 -20.44
N THR A 220 29.47 16.06 -19.83
CA THR A 220 27.99 15.96 -19.72
C THR A 220 27.33 15.60 -21.05
N PRO A 221 27.71 16.18 -22.22
CA PRO A 221 27.10 15.82 -23.51
C PRO A 221 27.30 14.35 -23.94
N LEU A 222 28.43 13.72 -23.56
CA LEU A 222 28.66 12.30 -23.82
C LEU A 222 27.76 11.43 -22.94
N PHE A 223 27.55 11.82 -21.68
CA PHE A 223 26.67 11.09 -20.75
C PHE A 223 25.19 11.36 -20.99
N GLU A 224 24.84 12.50 -21.56
CA GLU A 224 23.52 12.75 -22.14
C GLU A 224 23.21 11.81 -23.31
N SER A 225 24.19 11.10 -23.87
CA SER A 225 24.01 10.06 -24.89
C SER A 225 24.06 8.61 -24.34
N LEU A 226 24.51 8.43 -23.09
CA LEU A 226 24.62 7.10 -22.47
C LEU A 226 23.25 6.56 -22.06
N ASP A 227 22.99 5.29 -22.38
CA ASP A 227 21.69 4.67 -22.12
C ASP A 227 21.70 3.82 -20.85
N PHE A 228 20.58 3.84 -20.12
CA PHE A 228 20.40 2.96 -18.98
C PHE A 228 19.86 1.62 -19.47
N LEU A 229 20.74 0.62 -19.49
CA LEU A 229 20.41 -0.73 -19.93
C LEU A 229 19.78 -1.49 -18.76
N ALA A 230 18.53 -1.94 -18.92
CA ALA A 230 17.83 -2.72 -17.90
C ALA A 230 17.52 -4.15 -18.40
N GLY A 231 17.60 -5.12 -17.49
CA GLY A 231 17.32 -6.55 -17.74
C GLY A 231 18.48 -7.34 -18.33
N GLU A 232 18.33 -8.67 -18.42
CA GLU A 232 19.39 -9.59 -18.88
C GLU A 232 19.90 -9.30 -20.30
N LYS A 233 19.06 -8.69 -21.15
CA LYS A 233 19.36 -8.34 -22.53
C LYS A 233 19.73 -6.88 -22.76
N SER A 234 20.08 -6.16 -21.68
CA SER A 234 20.56 -4.77 -21.76
C SER A 234 19.70 -3.86 -22.66
N ILE A 235 18.38 -3.87 -22.46
CA ILE A 235 17.48 -3.04 -23.27
C ILE A 235 17.50 -1.62 -22.72
N SER A 236 17.83 -0.68 -23.61
CA SER A 236 17.67 0.77 -23.47
C SER A 236 16.37 1.17 -22.75
N LEU A 237 16.48 2.13 -21.83
CA LEU A 237 15.31 2.69 -21.16
C LEU A 237 14.43 3.51 -22.11
N GLU A 238 15.02 4.07 -23.18
CA GLU A 238 14.30 4.79 -24.24
C GLU A 238 13.37 3.88 -25.05
N ASN A 239 13.79 2.63 -25.26
CA ASN A 239 13.04 1.62 -26.01
C ASN A 239 12.00 0.86 -25.17
N ARG A 240 11.86 1.18 -23.89
CA ARG A 240 10.85 0.58 -23.00
C ARG A 240 9.54 1.35 -23.02
N GLY A 241 8.45 0.66 -22.69
CA GLY A 241 7.13 1.29 -22.57
C GLY A 241 7.12 2.37 -21.49
N ASP A 242 6.27 3.38 -21.67
CA ASP A 242 6.21 4.57 -20.81
C ASP A 242 5.88 4.26 -19.35
N GLY A 243 5.11 3.20 -19.09
CA GLY A 243 4.83 2.74 -17.73
C GLY A 243 6.09 2.25 -17.00
N ILE A 244 7.07 1.67 -17.70
CA ILE A 244 8.35 1.31 -17.08
C ILE A 244 9.15 2.58 -16.81
N LYS A 245 9.26 3.48 -17.79
CA LYS A 245 10.01 4.74 -17.68
C LYS A 245 9.54 5.60 -16.50
N ALA A 246 8.23 5.73 -16.30
CA ALA A 246 7.64 6.52 -15.21
C ALA A 246 8.09 6.05 -13.82
N ARG A 247 8.32 4.74 -13.63
CA ARG A 247 8.75 4.17 -12.36
C ARG A 247 10.21 4.46 -11.99
N TYR A 248 11.07 4.72 -12.98
CA TYR A 248 12.47 5.05 -12.70
C TYR A 248 12.65 6.49 -12.23
N ILE A 249 11.75 7.41 -12.58
CA ILE A 249 11.92 8.84 -12.28
C ILE A 249 12.05 9.11 -10.76
N PRO A 250 11.18 8.61 -9.88
CA PRO A 250 11.32 8.85 -8.44
C PRO A 250 12.61 8.26 -7.86
N LEU A 251 13.06 7.12 -8.38
CA LEU A 251 14.30 6.49 -7.95
C LEU A 251 15.53 7.31 -8.36
N ILE A 252 15.52 7.83 -9.60
CA ILE A 252 16.56 8.69 -10.12
C ILE A 252 16.61 10.01 -9.33
N LEU A 253 15.46 10.64 -9.09
CA LEU A 253 15.42 11.88 -8.29
C LEU A 253 15.88 11.64 -6.85
N LYS A 254 15.52 10.50 -6.25
CA LYS A 254 16.04 10.09 -4.94
C LYS A 254 17.56 9.99 -4.96
N PHE A 255 18.13 9.29 -5.94
CA PHE A 255 19.58 9.14 -6.08
C PHE A 255 20.28 10.50 -6.23
N ILE A 256 19.76 11.38 -7.08
CA ILE A 256 20.27 12.75 -7.27
C ILE A 256 20.25 13.52 -5.94
N ALA A 257 19.15 13.43 -5.20
CA ALA A 257 18.98 14.14 -3.93
C ALA A 257 19.93 13.64 -2.83
N GLU A 258 20.12 12.32 -2.72
CA GLU A 258 21.04 11.69 -1.77
C GLU A 258 22.50 12.12 -2.05
N ARG A 259 22.94 11.98 -3.31
CA ARG A 259 24.32 12.33 -3.70
C ARG A 259 24.61 13.83 -3.60
N SER A 260 23.64 14.67 -3.94
CA SER A 260 23.79 16.12 -3.82
C SER A 260 23.96 16.57 -2.35
N ARG A 261 23.32 15.87 -1.40
CA ARG A 261 23.54 16.09 0.04
C ARG A 261 24.94 15.69 0.50
N GLU A 262 25.48 14.60 -0.05
CA GLU A 262 26.83 14.11 0.27
C GLU A 262 27.92 15.08 -0.23
N ALA A 263 27.81 15.57 -1.47
CA ALA A 263 28.84 16.38 -2.12
C ALA A 263 29.05 17.76 -1.46
N THR A 264 27.98 18.40 -1.01
CA THR A 264 28.02 19.83 -0.64
C THR A 264 28.22 20.07 0.86
N GLY A 265 28.20 19.01 1.69
CA GLY A 265 28.32 19.09 3.15
C GLY A 265 27.22 19.91 3.86
N ILE A 266 26.28 20.48 3.10
CA ILE A 266 25.22 21.37 3.55
C ILE A 266 23.93 20.94 2.85
N SER A 267 22.94 20.54 3.64
CA SER A 267 21.70 19.91 3.15
C SER A 267 20.91 20.80 2.17
N ALA A 268 20.91 20.43 0.89
CA ALA A 268 20.00 20.95 -0.12
C ALA A 268 18.55 20.50 0.15
N THR A 269 17.59 21.28 -0.35
CA THR A 269 16.15 21.04 -0.17
C THR A 269 15.54 20.60 -1.48
N PHE A 270 14.89 19.46 -1.51
CA PHE A 270 14.25 18.93 -2.72
C PHE A 270 12.73 19.02 -2.64
N ILE A 271 12.12 19.69 -3.60
CA ILE A 271 10.67 19.76 -3.73
C ILE A 271 10.32 19.17 -5.09
N TRP A 272 9.56 18.08 -5.11
CA TRP A 272 9.20 17.39 -6.33
C TRP A 272 7.72 17.59 -6.66
N ALA A 273 7.45 18.02 -7.89
CA ALA A 273 6.13 18.27 -8.43
C ALA A 273 5.85 17.30 -9.58
N TYR A 274 4.94 16.34 -9.37
CA TYR A 274 4.59 15.32 -10.34
C TYR A 274 3.23 15.57 -10.97
N GLU A 275 3.18 15.60 -12.29
CA GLU A 275 1.94 15.60 -13.05
C GLU A 275 1.59 14.18 -13.51
N GLU A 276 0.41 13.71 -13.12
CA GLU A 276 -0.18 12.41 -13.49
C GLU A 276 0.84 11.25 -13.42
N PRO A 277 1.35 10.93 -12.22
CA PRO A 277 2.31 9.84 -12.03
C PRO A 277 1.77 8.47 -12.49
N GLU A 278 0.44 8.29 -12.50
CA GLU A 278 -0.26 7.08 -12.93
C GLU A 278 -0.31 6.88 -14.45
N ASN A 279 0.04 7.88 -15.26
CA ASN A 279 -0.12 7.77 -16.71
C ASN A 279 0.62 6.56 -17.27
N ASN A 280 -0.09 5.77 -18.07
CA ASN A 280 0.39 4.52 -18.67
C ASN A 280 0.77 3.41 -17.66
N LEU A 281 0.24 3.46 -16.43
CA LEU A 281 0.42 2.41 -15.41
C LEU A 281 -0.85 1.59 -15.18
N GLU A 282 -0.67 0.28 -15.04
CA GLU A 282 -1.69 -0.62 -14.50
C GLU A 282 -1.93 -0.32 -13.02
N PHE A 283 -3.15 -0.58 -12.52
CA PHE A 283 -3.55 -0.29 -11.14
C PHE A 283 -2.57 -0.85 -10.09
N ARG A 284 -2.09 -2.08 -10.26
CA ARG A 284 -1.08 -2.67 -9.36
C ARG A 284 0.20 -1.84 -9.30
N ARG A 285 0.69 -1.39 -10.46
CA ARG A 285 1.93 -0.60 -10.56
C ARG A 285 1.73 0.83 -10.06
N ALA A 286 0.56 1.41 -10.31
CA ALA A 286 0.17 2.70 -9.75
C ALA A 286 0.14 2.64 -8.21
N GLN A 287 -0.32 1.53 -7.62
CA GLN A 287 -0.28 1.31 -6.16
C GLN A 287 1.16 1.18 -5.62
N GLU A 288 2.02 0.41 -6.29
CA GLU A 288 3.44 0.31 -5.92
C GLU A 288 4.13 1.69 -5.99
N LEU A 289 3.81 2.50 -7.01
CA LEU A 289 4.35 3.84 -7.18
C LEU A 289 3.82 4.80 -6.10
N ALA A 290 2.54 4.68 -5.78
CA ALA A 290 1.89 5.40 -4.71
C ALA A 290 2.59 5.16 -3.35
N ASP A 291 2.88 3.91 -3.03
CA ASP A 291 3.62 3.53 -1.82
C ASP A 291 5.04 4.09 -1.79
N ALA A 292 5.70 4.15 -2.95
CA ALA A 292 7.02 4.75 -3.07
C ALA A 292 7.00 6.25 -2.75
N PHE A 293 6.04 7.01 -3.28
CA PHE A 293 5.91 8.44 -2.96
C PHE A 293 5.64 8.71 -1.49
N TYR A 294 4.84 7.87 -0.85
CA TYR A 294 4.61 7.98 0.59
C TYR A 294 5.91 7.81 1.39
N LYS A 295 6.73 6.79 1.05
CA LYS A 295 8.04 6.58 1.68
C LYS A 295 9.00 7.75 1.42
N LEU A 296 9.03 8.25 0.18
CA LEU A 296 9.87 9.38 -0.21
C LEU A 296 9.51 10.67 0.54
N ALA A 297 8.23 10.92 0.77
CA ALA A 297 7.74 12.06 1.55
C ALA A 297 8.05 11.91 3.05
N ALA A 298 8.13 10.68 3.56
CA ALA A 298 8.48 10.39 4.96
C ALA A 298 9.98 10.56 5.26
N ASP A 299 10.87 10.35 4.28
CA ASP A 299 12.34 10.28 4.47
C ASP A 299 13.04 11.64 4.81
N ASP A 300 12.31 12.74 5.11
CA ASP A 300 12.79 14.14 5.29
C ASP A 300 13.81 14.64 4.22
N LEU A 301 13.88 13.92 3.10
CA LEU A 301 14.74 14.19 1.96
C LEU A 301 14.05 15.15 0.99
N SER A 302 12.75 14.95 0.80
CA SER A 302 11.97 15.62 -0.24
C SER A 302 10.56 15.93 0.24
N GLN A 303 9.99 17.01 -0.30
CA GLN A 303 8.56 17.28 -0.26
C GLN A 303 7.96 16.93 -1.61
N VAL A 304 6.82 16.23 -1.63
CA VAL A 304 6.19 15.77 -2.87
C VAL A 304 4.81 16.41 -3.05
N LEU A 305 4.63 17.06 -4.19
CA LEU A 305 3.35 17.58 -4.68
C LEU A 305 2.98 16.80 -5.93
N LEU A 306 1.75 16.32 -6.02
CA LEU A 306 1.31 15.54 -7.17
C LEU A 306 -0.10 15.91 -7.61
N THR A 307 -0.33 15.82 -8.92
CA THR A 307 -1.66 15.98 -9.51
C THR A 307 -2.10 14.66 -10.12
N THR A 308 -3.36 14.28 -9.93
CA THR A 308 -3.84 12.93 -10.28
C THR A 308 -5.34 12.93 -10.51
N HIS A 309 -5.79 11.98 -11.32
CA HIS A 309 -7.20 11.59 -11.45
C HIS A 309 -7.48 10.21 -10.85
N SER A 310 -6.42 9.49 -10.47
CA SER A 310 -6.53 8.11 -10.02
C SER A 310 -7.01 8.02 -8.56
N PRO A 311 -8.01 7.15 -8.29
CA PRO A 311 -8.50 6.93 -6.93
C PRO A 311 -7.42 6.31 -6.03
N ILE A 312 -6.40 5.66 -6.59
CA ILE A 312 -5.28 5.08 -5.83
C ILE A 312 -4.50 6.16 -5.08
N PHE A 313 -4.19 7.26 -5.76
CA PHE A 313 -3.43 8.36 -5.18
C PHE A 313 -4.30 9.23 -4.29
N TYR A 314 -5.58 9.40 -4.64
CA TYR A 314 -6.54 10.08 -3.78
C TYR A 314 -6.68 9.38 -2.43
N ASN A 315 -6.91 8.06 -2.40
CA ASN A 315 -7.18 7.30 -1.17
C ASN A 315 -6.00 7.23 -0.18
N MET A 316 -4.79 7.63 -0.59
CA MET A 316 -3.60 7.66 0.28
C MET A 316 -3.83 8.40 1.60
N HIS A 317 -4.59 9.50 1.57
CA HIS A 317 -4.84 10.32 2.74
C HIS A 317 -5.77 9.66 3.77
N GLU A 318 -6.56 8.65 3.38
CA GLU A 318 -7.49 7.94 4.27
C GLU A 318 -6.92 6.63 4.81
N THR A 319 -6.16 5.90 3.98
CA THR A 319 -5.74 4.52 4.31
C THR A 319 -4.67 4.41 5.38
N ARG A 320 -4.02 5.50 5.77
CA ARG A 320 -2.86 5.46 6.67
C ARG A 320 -3.08 6.41 7.84
N ASN A 321 -2.88 5.91 9.07
CA ASN A 321 -3.16 6.59 10.34
C ASN A 321 -2.44 7.93 10.54
N ASP A 322 -1.54 8.32 9.64
CA ASP A 322 -0.71 9.51 9.75
C ASP A 322 -1.31 10.67 8.93
N LYS A 323 -2.37 11.28 9.47
CA LYS A 323 -3.02 12.47 8.87
C LYS A 323 -2.07 13.67 8.81
N GLU A 324 -0.92 13.63 9.49
CA GLU A 324 0.05 14.72 9.49
C GLU A 324 0.96 14.73 8.27
N LEU A 325 1.18 13.58 7.61
CA LEU A 325 2.09 13.49 6.47
C LEU A 325 1.44 13.88 5.13
N CYS A 326 0.21 13.42 4.89
CA CYS A 326 -0.46 13.51 3.60
C CYS A 326 -1.70 14.42 3.66
N THR A 327 -1.89 15.25 2.65
CA THR A 327 -3.14 15.99 2.42
C THR A 327 -3.61 15.83 0.99
N ALA A 328 -4.92 15.85 0.78
CA ALA A 328 -5.53 15.83 -0.54
C ALA A 328 -6.41 17.07 -0.72
N TYR A 329 -6.34 17.68 -1.91
CA TYR A 329 -7.13 18.84 -2.31
C TYR A 329 -7.92 18.52 -3.56
N HIS A 330 -9.17 18.97 -3.58
CA HIS A 330 -10.04 18.89 -4.74
C HIS A 330 -10.18 20.27 -5.39
N LEU A 331 -9.84 20.37 -6.67
CA LEU A 331 -9.98 21.58 -7.46
C LEU A 331 -11.23 21.49 -8.33
N THR A 332 -12.15 22.43 -8.12
CA THR A 332 -13.36 22.60 -8.94
C THR A 332 -13.36 23.93 -9.64
N LYS A 333 -13.93 23.97 -10.84
CA LYS A 333 -14.22 25.20 -11.57
C LYS A 333 -15.64 25.64 -11.20
N ASP A 334 -15.80 26.85 -10.65
CA ASP A 334 -17.14 27.38 -10.40
C ASP A 334 -17.78 27.77 -11.75
N LEU A 335 -19.02 27.35 -11.98
CA LEU A 335 -19.79 27.63 -13.21
C LEU A 335 -20.06 29.13 -13.40
N THR A 336 -19.94 29.93 -12.33
CA THR A 336 -20.29 31.34 -12.30
C THR A 336 -19.09 32.28 -12.44
N SER A 337 -18.32 32.18 -13.53
CA SER A 337 -17.28 33.17 -13.92
C SER A 337 -16.18 33.50 -12.87
N ASN A 338 -16.19 32.85 -11.70
CA ASN A 338 -15.33 33.13 -10.55
C ASN A 338 -14.32 31.99 -10.34
N GLY A 339 -13.32 31.91 -11.22
CA GLY A 339 -12.04 31.23 -10.93
C GLY A 339 -12.05 29.74 -10.59
N THR A 340 -10.88 29.25 -10.18
CA THR A 340 -10.63 27.89 -9.67
C THR A 340 -10.70 27.91 -8.15
N VAL A 341 -11.55 27.10 -7.54
CA VAL A 341 -11.63 26.99 -6.07
C VAL A 341 -10.94 25.71 -5.61
N ALA A 342 -10.02 25.82 -4.66
CA ALA A 342 -9.48 24.68 -3.92
C ALA A 342 -10.33 24.41 -2.68
N ARG A 343 -10.72 23.16 -2.49
CA ARG A 343 -11.33 22.66 -1.25
C ARG A 343 -10.49 21.53 -0.70
N SER A 344 -10.24 21.50 0.61
CA SER A 344 -9.53 20.38 1.23
C SER A 344 -10.41 19.11 1.16
N ALA A 345 -9.81 17.92 1.14
CA ALA A 345 -10.57 16.66 1.10
C ALA A 345 -11.54 16.51 2.30
N ALA A 346 -11.19 17.07 3.47
CA ALA A 346 -12.04 17.07 4.66
C ALA A 346 -13.29 17.98 4.51
N GLU A 347 -13.17 19.10 3.80
CA GLU A 347 -14.30 19.99 3.48
C GLU A 347 -15.10 19.50 2.27
N ALA A 348 -14.44 18.76 1.37
CA ALA A 348 -15.02 18.24 0.14
C ALA A 348 -15.80 16.94 0.34
N GLN A 349 -15.75 16.30 1.51
CA GLN A 349 -16.48 15.04 1.81
C GLN A 349 -18.00 15.13 1.54
N VAL A 350 -18.56 16.35 1.48
CA VAL A 350 -19.98 16.60 1.16
C VAL A 350 -20.21 16.90 -0.34
N SER A 351 -19.18 17.28 -1.12
CA SER A 351 -19.30 17.60 -2.57
C SER A 351 -18.52 16.67 -3.51
N LEU A 352 -17.77 15.72 -2.96
CA LEU A 352 -16.97 14.73 -3.70
C LEU A 352 -17.87 13.77 -4.49
N ASP A 353 -19.07 13.46 -3.98
CA ASP A 353 -20.00 12.53 -4.61
C ASP A 353 -20.67 13.10 -5.88
N GLU A 354 -20.82 14.43 -5.98
CA GLU A 354 -21.51 15.06 -7.12
C GLU A 354 -20.58 15.42 -8.29
N SER A 355 -19.30 15.73 -8.02
CA SER A 355 -18.35 16.22 -9.03
C SER A 355 -17.57 15.11 -9.75
N MET A 356 -17.28 13.99 -9.05
CA MET A 356 -16.49 12.87 -9.59
C MET A 356 -17.29 11.87 -10.44
N GLY A 357 -18.60 12.10 -10.63
CA GLY A 357 -19.49 11.22 -11.38
C GLY A 357 -19.44 9.77 -10.87
N ALA A 358 -19.21 8.82 -11.76
CA ALA A 358 -19.15 7.39 -11.41
C ALA A 358 -17.98 7.02 -10.47
N MET A 359 -16.93 7.83 -10.38
CA MET A 359 -15.77 7.50 -9.54
C MET A 359 -16.07 7.55 -8.05
N ALA A 360 -17.02 8.38 -7.61
CA ALA A 360 -17.49 8.38 -6.22
C ALA A 360 -18.09 7.02 -5.83
N ILE A 361 -18.77 6.36 -6.76
CA ILE A 361 -19.34 5.02 -6.57
C ILE A 361 -18.24 3.96 -6.64
N ILE A 362 -17.32 4.06 -7.60
CA ILE A 362 -16.34 3.00 -7.89
C ILE A 362 -15.16 3.00 -6.90
N ALA A 363 -14.73 4.16 -6.40
CA ALA A 363 -13.55 4.29 -5.54
C ALA A 363 -13.63 3.45 -4.23
N PRO A 364 -14.77 3.40 -3.50
CA PRO A 364 -14.93 2.52 -2.35
C PRO A 364 -14.77 1.03 -2.70
N TYR A 365 -15.33 0.59 -3.84
CA TYR A 365 -15.20 -0.82 -4.27
C TYR A 365 -13.77 -1.16 -4.67
N ILE A 366 -13.07 -0.25 -5.37
CA ILE A 366 -11.64 -0.43 -5.70
C ILE A 366 -10.83 -0.56 -4.41
N LYS A 367 -11.08 0.31 -3.42
CA LYS A 367 -10.40 0.27 -2.12
C LYS A 367 -10.65 -1.06 -1.40
N ALA A 368 -11.89 -1.52 -1.34
CA ALA A 368 -12.25 -2.80 -0.74
C ALA A 368 -11.57 -3.98 -1.44
N ALA A 369 -11.58 -4.00 -2.78
CA ALA A 369 -10.91 -5.02 -3.57
C ALA A 369 -9.38 -5.01 -3.38
N GLN A 370 -8.77 -3.83 -3.30
CA GLN A 370 -7.34 -3.68 -3.04
C GLN A 370 -6.95 -4.19 -1.65
N LEU A 371 -7.75 -3.88 -0.63
CA LEU A 371 -7.52 -4.36 0.73
C LEU A 371 -7.60 -5.89 0.77
N ALA A 372 -8.67 -6.46 0.23
CA ALA A 372 -8.86 -7.91 0.16
C ALA A 372 -7.71 -8.61 -0.59
N LEU A 373 -7.22 -8.03 -1.69
CA LEU A 373 -6.07 -8.57 -2.43
C LEU A 373 -4.79 -8.52 -1.60
N SER A 374 -4.54 -7.41 -0.89
CA SER A 374 -3.35 -7.24 -0.05
C SER A 374 -3.33 -8.21 1.14
N GLU A 375 -4.49 -8.45 1.76
CA GLU A 375 -4.66 -9.42 2.83
C GLU A 375 -4.41 -10.84 2.32
N ALA A 376 -5.01 -11.20 1.18
CA ALA A 376 -4.81 -12.50 0.55
C ALA A 376 -3.34 -12.75 0.17
N MET A 377 -2.64 -11.74 -0.37
CA MET A 377 -1.21 -11.84 -0.69
C MET A 377 -0.34 -12.02 0.56
N THR A 378 -0.65 -11.29 1.64
CA THR A 378 0.09 -11.39 2.90
C THR A 378 -0.10 -12.78 3.52
N GLN A 379 -1.33 -13.28 3.55
CA GLN A 379 -1.65 -14.63 4.01
C GLN A 379 -0.95 -15.69 3.17
N ALA A 380 -0.96 -15.56 1.84
CA ALA A 380 -0.28 -16.49 0.95
C ALA A 380 1.25 -16.48 1.15
N SER A 381 1.85 -15.30 1.36
CA SER A 381 3.29 -15.19 1.64
C SER A 381 3.68 -15.79 2.99
N ASP A 382 2.86 -15.59 4.04
CA ASP A 382 3.10 -16.18 5.36
C ASP A 382 2.97 -17.71 5.30
N LEU A 383 1.94 -18.21 4.61
CA LEU A 383 1.76 -19.63 4.36
C LEU A 383 2.94 -20.23 3.57
N SER A 384 3.40 -19.56 2.50
CA SER A 384 4.54 -20.00 1.71
C SER A 384 5.82 -20.14 2.54
N LYS A 385 6.08 -19.20 3.47
CA LYS A 385 7.23 -19.28 4.39
C LYS A 385 7.11 -20.48 5.33
N LYS A 386 5.94 -20.64 5.97
CA LYS A 386 5.68 -21.77 6.87
C LYS A 386 5.78 -23.11 6.16
N LEU A 387 5.33 -23.21 4.91
CA LEU A 387 5.46 -24.43 4.10
C LEU A 387 6.91 -24.70 3.72
N ALA A 388 7.67 -23.68 3.33
CA ALA A 388 9.10 -23.86 3.04
C ALA A 388 9.90 -24.30 4.28
N GLU A 389 9.52 -23.85 5.48
CA GLU A 389 10.19 -24.19 6.74
C GLU A 389 9.77 -25.56 7.31
N HIS A 390 8.49 -25.93 7.16
CA HIS A 390 7.93 -27.09 7.85
C HIS A 390 7.46 -28.24 6.93
N ASN A 391 7.34 -28.02 5.62
CA ASN A 391 6.94 -29.03 4.64
C ASN A 391 7.89 -29.04 3.41
N PRO A 392 9.19 -29.35 3.60
CA PRO A 392 10.17 -29.33 2.51
C PRO A 392 9.85 -30.36 1.41
N ASP A 393 9.18 -31.45 1.76
CA ASP A 393 8.82 -32.54 0.85
C ASP A 393 7.56 -32.26 0.02
N ASN A 394 6.94 -31.08 0.20
CA ASN A 394 5.73 -30.66 -0.48
C ASN A 394 4.63 -31.76 -0.42
N LEU A 395 4.30 -32.18 0.80
CA LEU A 395 3.23 -33.13 1.06
C LEU A 395 1.85 -32.43 1.04
N PRO A 396 0.76 -33.14 0.70
CA PRO A 396 -0.61 -32.68 0.91
C PRO A 396 -0.85 -32.20 2.35
N ALA A 397 -1.62 -31.12 2.53
CA ALA A 397 -1.77 -30.48 3.84
C ALA A 397 -3.16 -30.66 4.46
N LEU A 398 -3.20 -30.84 5.79
CA LEU A 398 -4.42 -30.82 6.60
C LEU A 398 -4.43 -29.61 7.53
N PHE A 399 -5.47 -28.79 7.41
CA PHE A 399 -5.73 -27.64 8.27
C PHE A 399 -6.88 -27.94 9.23
N VAL A 400 -6.72 -27.56 10.50
CA VAL A 400 -7.72 -27.75 11.56
C VAL A 400 -7.92 -26.45 12.33
N GLU A 401 -9.06 -26.30 13.01
CA GLU A 401 -9.42 -25.06 13.71
C GLU A 401 -8.57 -24.78 14.94
N GLY A 402 -8.42 -25.77 15.82
CA GLY A 402 -7.79 -25.60 17.14
C GLY A 402 -6.57 -26.50 17.38
N SER A 403 -5.81 -26.15 18.42
CA SER A 403 -4.68 -26.96 18.89
C SER A 403 -5.12 -28.32 19.43
N THR A 404 -6.33 -28.41 19.99
CA THR A 404 -6.96 -29.66 20.44
C THR A 404 -7.28 -30.58 19.28
N ASP A 405 -7.86 -30.04 18.20
CA ASP A 405 -8.14 -30.78 16.97
C ASP A 405 -6.86 -31.34 16.35
N PHE A 406 -5.81 -30.52 16.32
CA PHE A 406 -4.51 -30.94 15.81
C PHE A 406 -3.98 -32.17 16.54
N VAL A 407 -4.01 -32.16 17.87
CA VAL A 407 -3.50 -33.26 18.70
C VAL A 407 -4.33 -34.53 18.52
N VAL A 408 -5.66 -34.41 18.50
CA VAL A 408 -6.57 -35.57 18.38
C VAL A 408 -6.51 -36.18 16.98
N PHE A 409 -6.66 -35.38 15.91
CA PHE A 409 -6.61 -35.91 14.55
C PHE A 409 -5.25 -36.47 14.20
N LYS A 410 -4.15 -35.81 14.62
CA LYS A 410 -2.81 -36.34 14.39
C LYS A 410 -2.64 -37.73 15.00
N ARG A 411 -3.09 -37.93 16.25
CA ARG A 411 -3.06 -39.25 16.89
C ARG A 411 -3.90 -40.29 16.13
N LEU A 412 -5.13 -39.94 15.74
CA LEU A 412 -5.99 -40.86 15.00
C LEU A 412 -5.35 -41.30 13.67
N PHE A 413 -4.70 -40.38 12.96
CA PHE A 413 -3.97 -40.71 11.74
C PHE A 413 -2.75 -41.62 12.02
N GLU A 414 -1.93 -41.29 13.02
CA GLU A 414 -0.72 -42.05 13.35
C GLU A 414 -1.02 -43.47 13.81
N GLU A 415 -2.09 -43.68 14.59
CA GLU A 415 -2.44 -44.98 15.15
C GLU A 415 -3.23 -45.87 14.18
N PHE A 416 -4.22 -45.30 13.47
CA PHE A 416 -5.14 -46.10 12.65
C PHE A 416 -4.80 -46.08 11.15
N ARG A 417 -4.01 -45.11 10.67
CA ARG A 417 -3.62 -44.94 9.25
C ARG A 417 -2.14 -44.53 9.11
N PRO A 418 -1.18 -45.27 9.69
CA PRO A 418 0.22 -44.85 9.81
C PRO A 418 0.91 -44.55 8.46
N GLU A 419 0.61 -45.34 7.43
CA GLU A 419 1.19 -45.14 6.08
C GLU A 419 0.71 -43.85 5.42
N MET A 420 -0.53 -43.45 5.69
CA MET A 420 -1.11 -42.20 5.17
C MET A 420 -0.64 -41.00 5.99
N ALA A 421 -0.45 -41.17 7.31
CA ALA A 421 0.06 -40.12 8.18
C ALA A 421 1.43 -39.59 7.74
N GLN A 422 2.31 -40.46 7.22
CA GLN A 422 3.62 -40.06 6.67
C GLN A 422 3.52 -39.28 5.35
N GLN A 423 2.38 -39.33 4.67
CA GLN A 423 2.13 -38.65 3.40
C GLN A 423 1.31 -37.36 3.56
N VAL A 424 1.00 -36.95 4.79
CA VAL A 424 0.21 -35.76 5.09
C VAL A 424 1.00 -34.81 5.98
N PHE A 425 1.06 -33.55 5.58
CA PHE A 425 1.56 -32.47 6.42
C PHE A 425 0.44 -31.92 7.30
N PHE A 426 0.51 -32.21 8.60
CA PHE A 426 -0.40 -31.65 9.61
C PHE A 426 0.02 -30.23 9.97
N VAL A 427 -0.81 -29.25 9.63
CA VAL A 427 -0.51 -27.84 9.92
C VAL A 427 -0.91 -27.53 11.35
N CYS A 428 0.06 -27.17 12.19
CA CYS A 428 -0.19 -26.72 13.55
C CYS A 428 -0.85 -25.33 13.55
N PRO A 429 -2.08 -25.18 14.09
CA PRO A 429 -2.78 -23.90 14.08
C PRO A 429 -2.19 -22.91 15.12
N PRO A 430 -2.19 -21.59 14.83
CA PRO A 430 -1.80 -20.58 15.81
C PRO A 430 -2.80 -20.47 16.97
N SER A 431 -2.41 -19.83 18.07
CA SER A 431 -3.17 -19.72 19.33
C SER A 431 -4.56 -19.07 19.24
N ARG A 432 -4.91 -18.47 18.10
CA ARG A 432 -6.23 -17.86 17.81
C ARG A 432 -6.76 -18.29 16.44
N ALA A 433 -6.50 -19.52 16.06
CA ALA A 433 -7.10 -20.12 14.89
C ALA A 433 -8.57 -20.50 15.16
N GLY A 434 -9.36 -20.54 14.10
CA GLY A 434 -10.77 -20.90 14.10
C GLY A 434 -11.24 -21.13 12.65
N ALA A 435 -12.53 -21.34 12.43
CA ALA A 435 -13.08 -21.62 11.10
C ALA A 435 -12.64 -20.64 9.99
N ASN A 436 -12.57 -19.35 10.32
CA ASN A 436 -12.09 -18.31 9.42
C ASN A 436 -10.63 -18.48 8.99
N TYR A 437 -9.78 -18.93 9.92
CA TYR A 437 -8.37 -19.19 9.64
C TYR A 437 -8.23 -20.33 8.63
N VAL A 438 -8.93 -21.44 8.88
CA VAL A 438 -8.90 -22.62 7.99
C VAL A 438 -9.35 -22.26 6.57
N ALA A 439 -10.49 -21.57 6.45
CA ALA A 439 -11.00 -21.13 5.15
C ALA A 439 -10.02 -20.21 4.39
N ASN A 440 -9.39 -19.26 5.10
CA ASN A 440 -8.40 -18.36 4.52
C ASN A 440 -7.13 -19.09 4.07
N MET A 441 -6.65 -20.06 4.83
CA MET A 441 -5.48 -20.86 4.47
C MET A 441 -5.74 -21.73 3.24
N LEU A 442 -6.90 -22.38 3.16
CA LEU A 442 -7.28 -23.12 1.95
C LEU A 442 -7.41 -22.20 0.73
N ARG A 443 -7.95 -20.99 0.91
CA ARG A 443 -8.01 -20.01 -0.18
C ARG A 443 -6.61 -19.67 -0.68
N ALA A 444 -5.69 -19.36 0.23
CA ALA A 444 -4.29 -19.09 -0.11
C ALA A 444 -3.63 -20.28 -0.84
N TRP A 445 -3.87 -21.51 -0.36
CA TRP A 445 -3.38 -22.74 -0.99
C TRP A 445 -3.88 -22.92 -2.42
N GLU A 446 -5.18 -22.72 -2.68
CA GLU A 446 -5.76 -22.83 -4.02
C GLU A 446 -5.16 -21.79 -4.98
N TYR A 447 -4.92 -20.57 -4.51
CA TYR A 447 -4.26 -19.54 -5.33
C TYR A 447 -2.81 -19.91 -5.65
N GLN A 448 -2.04 -20.38 -4.67
CA GLN A 448 -0.65 -20.78 -4.89
C GLN A 448 -0.55 -21.98 -5.84
N THR A 449 -1.30 -23.04 -5.57
CA THR A 449 -1.24 -24.30 -6.32
C THR A 449 -1.63 -24.14 -7.79
N LYS A 450 -2.54 -23.21 -8.11
CA LYS A 450 -2.91 -22.88 -9.50
C LYS A 450 -1.74 -22.36 -10.33
N HIS A 451 -0.77 -21.70 -9.71
CA HIS A 451 0.38 -21.10 -10.36
C HIS A 451 1.63 -21.97 -10.31
N GLU A 452 1.56 -23.14 -9.69
CA GLU A 452 2.66 -24.12 -9.66
C GLU A 452 2.64 -25.06 -10.88
N PHE A 453 3.82 -25.61 -11.19
CA PHE A 453 4.01 -26.68 -12.17
C PHE A 453 3.18 -27.90 -11.79
N VAL A 454 2.64 -28.61 -12.78
CA VAL A 454 1.67 -29.70 -12.59
C VAL A 454 2.18 -30.76 -11.60
N ASP A 455 3.47 -31.10 -11.66
CA ASP A 455 4.09 -32.15 -10.83
C ASP A 455 4.18 -31.78 -9.34
N ASN A 456 4.20 -30.48 -9.02
CA ASN A 456 4.26 -29.96 -7.65
C ASN A 456 2.90 -29.67 -7.05
N ARG A 457 1.81 -29.82 -7.82
CA ARG A 457 0.47 -29.54 -7.30
C ARG A 457 0.08 -30.59 -6.26
N ARG A 458 -0.33 -30.10 -5.09
CA ARG A 458 -0.78 -30.93 -3.98
C ARG A 458 -2.13 -30.46 -3.49
N LYS A 459 -2.88 -31.40 -2.93
CA LYS A 459 -4.20 -31.11 -2.38
C LYS A 459 -4.08 -30.65 -0.93
N ALA A 460 -5.02 -29.82 -0.50
CA ALA A 460 -5.19 -29.49 0.90
C ALA A 460 -6.65 -29.68 1.35
N VAL A 461 -6.81 -30.14 2.59
CA VAL A 461 -8.12 -30.31 3.21
C VAL A 461 -8.16 -29.48 4.49
N GLY A 462 -9.29 -28.81 4.72
CA GLY A 462 -9.56 -28.13 5.99
C GLY A 462 -10.76 -28.77 6.67
N ILE A 463 -10.66 -28.94 7.99
CA ILE A 463 -11.77 -29.39 8.84
C ILE A 463 -12.29 -28.19 9.63
N ILE A 464 -13.60 -28.04 9.66
CA ILE A 464 -14.31 -27.02 10.44
C ILE A 464 -15.48 -27.60 11.22
N ASP A 465 -15.84 -26.95 12.32
CA ASP A 465 -16.95 -27.33 13.20
C ASP A 465 -18.31 -27.03 12.55
N ASP A 466 -19.36 -27.77 12.92
CA ASP A 466 -20.76 -27.47 12.54
C ASP A 466 -21.42 -26.54 13.56
N ASP A 467 -20.83 -25.35 13.73
CA ASP A 467 -21.35 -24.28 14.56
C ASP A 467 -21.74 -23.05 13.69
N PRO A 468 -22.28 -21.96 14.26
CA PRO A 468 -22.58 -20.76 13.48
C PRO A 468 -21.37 -20.15 12.76
N GLU A 469 -20.17 -20.19 13.37
CA GLU A 469 -18.96 -19.60 12.79
C GLU A 469 -18.45 -20.43 11.59
N GLY A 470 -18.34 -21.75 11.76
CA GLY A 470 -17.98 -22.74 10.76
C GLY A 470 -18.93 -22.73 9.57
N ARG A 471 -20.25 -22.75 9.81
CA ARG A 471 -21.24 -22.62 8.73
C ARG A 471 -21.10 -21.30 7.96
N GLY A 472 -20.82 -20.20 8.68
CA GLY A 472 -20.56 -18.89 8.08
C GLY A 472 -19.27 -18.84 7.25
N ALA A 473 -18.21 -19.50 7.71
CA ALA A 473 -16.94 -19.61 7.00
C ALA A 473 -17.07 -20.48 5.73
N LEU A 474 -17.76 -21.61 5.82
CA LEU A 474 -18.03 -22.50 4.67
C LEU A 474 -18.79 -21.78 3.56
N LYS A 475 -19.84 -21.05 3.92
CA LYS A 475 -20.65 -20.29 2.96
C LYS A 475 -19.80 -19.23 2.24
N ARG A 476 -19.02 -18.44 2.99
CA ARG A 476 -18.10 -17.45 2.40
C ARG A 476 -17.06 -18.09 1.48
N PHE A 477 -16.48 -19.22 1.89
CA PHE A 477 -15.52 -19.96 1.07
C PHE A 477 -16.14 -20.43 -0.26
N GLN A 478 -17.37 -20.92 -0.24
CA GLN A 478 -18.09 -21.35 -1.45
C GLN A 478 -18.45 -20.18 -2.38
N ASP A 479 -18.80 -19.02 -1.82
CA ASP A 479 -19.12 -17.82 -2.58
C ASP A 479 -17.88 -17.21 -3.26
N GLU A 480 -16.73 -17.23 -2.57
CA GLU A 480 -15.46 -16.67 -3.05
C GLU A 480 -14.71 -17.60 -4.01
N VAL A 481 -14.63 -18.90 -3.70
CA VAL A 481 -13.85 -19.89 -4.46
C VAL A 481 -14.77 -20.75 -5.30
N LYS A 482 -15.13 -20.26 -6.49
CA LYS A 482 -15.96 -21.01 -7.44
C LYS A 482 -15.21 -22.22 -7.99
N SER A 483 -15.69 -23.42 -7.68
CA SER A 483 -15.18 -24.72 -8.15
C SER A 483 -13.71 -24.99 -7.80
N PRO A 484 -13.36 -25.17 -6.51
CA PRO A 484 -11.99 -25.48 -6.10
C PRO A 484 -11.52 -26.82 -6.69
N LYS A 485 -10.28 -26.84 -7.21
CA LYS A 485 -9.70 -28.06 -7.81
C LYS A 485 -8.69 -28.77 -6.89
N HIS A 486 -7.97 -28.02 -6.06
CA HIS A 486 -6.90 -28.56 -5.23
C HIS A 486 -7.22 -28.49 -3.73
N VAL A 487 -8.30 -27.83 -3.35
CA VAL A 487 -8.68 -27.67 -1.94
C VAL A 487 -10.07 -28.21 -1.65
N SER A 488 -10.29 -28.70 -0.43
CA SER A 488 -11.59 -29.13 0.05
C SER A 488 -11.80 -28.68 1.50
N LEU A 489 -12.87 -27.92 1.74
CA LEU A 489 -13.30 -27.55 3.08
C LEU A 489 -14.40 -28.50 3.53
N LEU A 490 -14.14 -29.28 4.57
CA LEU A 490 -15.04 -30.28 5.13
C LEU A 490 -15.57 -29.79 6.48
N LYS A 491 -16.88 -29.91 6.65
CA LYS A 491 -17.55 -29.68 7.93
C LYS A 491 -17.72 -31.01 8.66
N LEU A 492 -17.62 -31.00 9.98
CA LEU A 492 -17.94 -32.17 10.79
C LEU A 492 -19.38 -32.66 10.53
N ASP A 493 -19.52 -33.98 10.41
CA ASP A 493 -20.82 -34.62 10.20
C ASP A 493 -21.59 -34.72 11.52
N THR A 494 -22.92 -34.79 11.43
CA THR A 494 -23.73 -35.08 12.62
C THR A 494 -23.50 -36.52 13.07
N PRO A 495 -23.00 -36.75 14.28
CA PRO A 495 -22.72 -38.10 14.77
C PRO A 495 -24.03 -38.86 14.99
N SER A 496 -23.96 -40.19 14.90
CA SER A 496 -25.12 -41.08 14.98
C SER A 496 -26.02 -40.83 16.19
N HIS A 497 -25.43 -40.56 17.36
CA HIS A 497 -26.13 -40.31 18.61
C HIS A 497 -26.84 -38.93 18.67
N LEU A 498 -26.53 -37.98 17.77
CA LEU A 498 -27.22 -36.69 17.66
C LEU A 498 -28.24 -36.62 16.51
N ILE A 499 -28.32 -37.65 15.65
CA ILE A 499 -29.27 -37.68 14.53
C ILE A 499 -30.72 -37.60 15.01
N ALA A 500 -31.05 -38.28 16.12
CA ALA A 500 -32.39 -38.25 16.71
C ALA A 500 -32.77 -36.83 17.17
N ALA A 501 -31.86 -36.15 17.88
CA ALA A 501 -32.05 -34.76 18.31
C ALA A 501 -32.25 -33.82 17.11
N ARG A 502 -31.44 -33.97 16.05
CA ARG A 502 -31.56 -33.14 14.85
C ARG A 502 -32.88 -33.33 14.11
N LYS A 503 -33.40 -34.56 14.06
CA LYS A 503 -34.74 -34.87 13.50
C LYS A 503 -35.89 -34.27 14.31
N LEU A 504 -35.70 -34.09 15.63
CA LEU A 504 -36.66 -33.39 16.48
C LEU A 504 -36.67 -31.88 16.25
N GLY A 505 -35.67 -31.32 15.56
CA GLY A 505 -35.54 -29.88 15.32
C GLY A 505 -34.60 -29.17 16.31
N LEU A 506 -33.74 -29.92 17.00
CA LEU A 506 -32.64 -29.38 17.80
C LEU A 506 -31.39 -29.23 16.92
N ASP A 507 -30.87 -28.01 16.82
CA ASP A 507 -29.62 -27.70 16.11
C ASP A 507 -28.48 -27.61 17.14
N ILE A 508 -28.06 -28.77 17.67
CA ILE A 508 -26.92 -28.87 18.57
C ILE A 508 -25.64 -28.67 17.74
N PRO A 509 -24.79 -27.66 18.05
CA PRO A 509 -23.50 -27.48 17.39
C PRO A 509 -22.62 -28.72 17.54
N VAL A 510 -21.96 -29.12 16.45
CA VAL A 510 -21.04 -30.27 16.47
C VAL A 510 -19.61 -29.76 16.34
N SER A 511 -18.89 -29.76 17.45
CA SER A 511 -17.43 -29.61 17.49
C SER A 511 -16.77 -30.98 17.66
N LEU A 512 -15.44 -31.00 17.75
CA LEU A 512 -14.66 -32.22 17.95
C LEU A 512 -15.17 -33.06 19.12
N GLU A 513 -15.56 -32.43 20.22
CA GLU A 513 -15.95 -33.08 21.46
C GLU A 513 -17.29 -33.83 21.32
N GLU A 514 -18.24 -33.30 20.54
CA GLU A 514 -19.53 -33.92 20.25
C GLU A 514 -19.43 -35.15 19.34
N LEU A 515 -18.29 -35.41 18.69
CA LEU A 515 -18.11 -36.64 17.91
C LEU A 515 -18.01 -37.90 18.79
N TRP A 516 -17.71 -37.73 20.08
CA TRP A 516 -17.44 -38.82 21.00
C TRP A 516 -18.71 -39.29 21.72
N PRO A 517 -18.82 -40.59 22.05
CA PRO A 517 -20.00 -41.16 22.66
C PRO A 517 -20.17 -40.71 24.12
N LYS A 518 -21.37 -41.01 24.66
CA LYS A 518 -21.81 -40.57 25.99
C LYS A 518 -20.85 -40.98 27.11
N SER A 519 -20.20 -42.14 26.99
CA SER A 519 -19.22 -42.64 27.97
C SER A 519 -18.04 -41.68 28.18
N VAL A 520 -17.58 -41.00 27.12
CA VAL A 520 -16.51 -40.00 27.20
C VAL A 520 -17.01 -38.72 27.88
N TRP A 521 -18.24 -38.32 27.58
CA TRP A 521 -18.88 -37.16 28.20
C TRP A 521 -19.19 -37.37 29.68
N GLU A 522 -19.55 -38.60 30.09
CA GLU A 522 -19.71 -38.97 31.50
C GLU A 522 -18.39 -38.84 32.28
N HIS A 523 -17.26 -39.25 31.67
CA HIS A 523 -15.94 -39.02 32.27
C HIS A 523 -15.62 -37.52 32.38
N ALA A 524 -15.84 -36.75 31.32
CA ALA A 524 -15.64 -35.30 31.33
C ALA A 524 -16.51 -34.60 32.40
N GLN A 525 -17.70 -35.12 32.67
CA GLN A 525 -18.57 -34.62 33.74
C GLN A 525 -18.00 -34.91 35.14
N LEU A 526 -17.41 -36.10 35.35
CA LEU A 526 -16.77 -36.48 36.61
C LEU A 526 -15.54 -35.63 36.91
N GLU A 527 -14.75 -35.32 35.88
CA GLU A 527 -13.55 -34.48 35.98
C GLU A 527 -13.86 -32.98 36.02
N GLY A 528 -15.14 -32.59 35.85
CA GLY A 528 -15.58 -31.20 35.94
C GLY A 528 -15.24 -30.34 34.72
N TRP A 529 -15.03 -30.93 33.55
CA TRP A 529 -14.71 -30.21 32.31
C TRP A 529 -15.92 -29.61 31.58
N LEU A 530 -17.14 -29.91 32.05
CA LEU A 530 -18.38 -29.54 31.40
C LEU A 530 -19.04 -28.29 32.02
N ALA A 531 -19.37 -27.32 31.19
CA ALA A 531 -20.16 -26.14 31.55
C ALA A 531 -21.61 -26.25 31.05
N ASP A 532 -22.52 -25.46 31.64
CA ASP A 532 -23.93 -25.41 31.22
C ASP A 532 -24.10 -24.67 29.88
N ARG A 533 -24.70 -25.35 28.91
CA ARG A 533 -24.95 -24.80 27.57
C ARG A 533 -26.18 -23.88 27.61
N PRO A 534 -26.11 -22.66 27.04
CA PRO A 534 -27.30 -21.84 26.86
C PRO A 534 -28.27 -22.51 25.88
N SER A 535 -29.54 -22.65 26.29
CA SER A 535 -30.59 -23.24 25.44
C SER A 535 -31.05 -22.32 24.30
N ALA A 536 -30.66 -21.05 24.34
CA ALA A 536 -30.98 -20.06 23.32
C ALA A 536 -30.21 -20.36 22.01
N GLY A 537 -30.93 -20.59 20.92
CA GLY A 537 -30.37 -20.83 19.58
C GLY A 537 -30.25 -22.30 19.16
N ILE A 538 -30.41 -23.25 20.10
CA ILE A 538 -30.38 -24.70 19.82
C ILE A 538 -31.76 -25.21 19.40
N ILE A 539 -32.82 -24.65 19.97
CA ILE A 539 -34.20 -25.06 19.68
C ILE A 539 -34.66 -24.36 18.40
N GLY A 540 -34.85 -25.12 17.33
CA GLY A 540 -35.34 -24.59 16.07
C GLY A 540 -36.80 -24.11 16.17
N GLN A 541 -37.16 -23.11 15.37
CA GLN A 541 -38.52 -22.54 15.34
C GLN A 541 -39.60 -23.61 15.12
N GLN A 542 -39.32 -24.61 14.28
CA GLN A 542 -40.26 -25.72 14.00
C GLN A 542 -40.57 -26.56 15.25
N LEU A 543 -39.60 -26.74 16.15
CA LEU A 543 -39.82 -27.46 17.39
C LEU A 543 -40.59 -26.61 18.39
N VAL A 544 -40.31 -25.29 18.46
CA VAL A 544 -41.09 -24.35 19.27
C VAL A 544 -42.56 -24.39 18.86
N ASP A 545 -42.83 -24.29 17.55
CA ASP A 545 -44.19 -24.30 17.01
C ASP A 545 -44.92 -25.63 17.31
N ARG A 546 -44.19 -26.77 17.25
CA ARG A 546 -44.73 -28.09 17.60
C ARG A 546 -45.07 -28.19 19.10
N LEU A 547 -44.16 -27.78 19.97
CA LEU A 547 -44.36 -27.82 21.43
C LEU A 547 -45.55 -26.96 21.85
N ILE A 548 -45.70 -25.77 21.26
CA ILE A 548 -46.86 -24.90 21.49
C ILE A 548 -48.16 -25.58 21.01
N ALA A 549 -48.13 -26.23 19.85
CA ALA A 549 -49.31 -26.89 19.28
C ALA A 549 -49.75 -28.13 20.07
N GLN A 550 -48.82 -28.82 20.73
CA GLN A 550 -49.07 -30.07 21.46
C GLN A 550 -49.19 -29.88 22.99
N ASP A 551 -48.93 -28.66 23.50
CA ASP A 551 -48.82 -28.34 24.94
C ASP A 551 -47.78 -29.19 25.70
N ASP A 552 -46.78 -29.68 24.97
CA ASP A 552 -45.69 -30.51 25.49
C ASP A 552 -44.53 -29.64 25.99
N ARG A 553 -43.81 -30.10 27.02
CA ARG A 553 -42.57 -29.46 27.47
C ARG A 553 -41.35 -30.11 26.81
N ILE A 554 -40.28 -29.35 26.64
CA ILE A 554 -39.00 -29.87 26.16
C ILE A 554 -38.48 -31.02 27.04
N SER A 555 -38.77 -31.01 28.34
CA SER A 555 -38.44 -32.10 29.26
C SER A 555 -39.05 -33.45 28.85
N ASP A 556 -40.19 -33.42 28.17
CA ASP A 556 -41.00 -34.61 27.91
C ASP A 556 -40.52 -35.34 26.65
N ILE A 557 -39.70 -34.68 25.83
CA ILE A 557 -39.07 -35.22 24.62
C ILE A 557 -37.56 -35.46 24.79
N MET A 558 -37.02 -35.29 26.00
CA MET A 558 -35.59 -35.52 26.29
C MET A 558 -35.27 -37.02 26.27
N ASP A 559 -34.29 -37.40 25.46
CA ASP A 559 -33.73 -38.75 25.43
C ASP A 559 -32.41 -38.79 26.19
N ASP A 560 -32.21 -39.85 26.98
CA ASP A 560 -30.98 -40.09 27.73
C ASP A 560 -29.74 -40.19 26.84
N GLU A 561 -29.90 -40.56 25.55
CA GLU A 561 -28.80 -40.65 24.60
C GLU A 561 -28.17 -39.30 24.27
N TRP A 562 -28.96 -38.23 24.11
CA TRP A 562 -28.47 -36.94 23.66
C TRP A 562 -28.64 -35.78 24.66
N VAL A 563 -29.34 -35.99 25.78
CA VAL A 563 -29.63 -34.93 26.77
C VAL A 563 -28.37 -34.25 27.33
N ILE A 564 -27.27 -34.98 27.47
CA ILE A 564 -26.02 -34.44 28.00
C ILE A 564 -25.41 -33.39 27.05
N TYR A 565 -25.43 -33.64 25.74
CA TYR A 565 -24.92 -32.71 24.71
C TYR A 565 -25.82 -31.48 24.55
N PHE A 566 -27.12 -31.64 24.79
CA PHE A 566 -28.06 -30.50 24.79
C PHE A 566 -27.83 -29.58 25.99
N LYS A 567 -27.58 -30.14 27.19
CA LYS A 567 -27.43 -29.37 28.43
C LYS A 567 -26.02 -28.86 28.68
N LYS A 568 -24.99 -29.52 28.15
CA LYS A 568 -23.59 -29.27 28.50
C LYS A 568 -22.74 -29.04 27.26
N PHE A 569 -21.58 -28.45 27.47
CA PHE A 569 -20.48 -28.36 26.50
C PHE A 569 -19.14 -28.38 27.23
N VAL A 570 -18.06 -28.75 26.54
CA VAL A 570 -16.70 -28.71 27.11
C VAL A 570 -16.23 -27.25 27.16
N GLU A 571 -15.85 -26.78 28.35
CA GLU A 571 -15.54 -25.37 28.57
C GLU A 571 -14.26 -24.94 27.83
N GLY A 572 -14.34 -23.85 27.05
CA GLY A 572 -13.24 -23.34 26.23
C GLY A 572 -12.96 -21.83 26.38
N ASN A 573 -13.38 -21.20 27.48
CA ASN A 573 -13.14 -19.75 27.71
C ASN A 573 -11.65 -19.43 27.91
N ASP A 574 -11.24 -18.20 27.59
CA ASP A 574 -9.89 -17.65 27.81
C ASP A 574 -9.49 -17.78 29.30
N GLY A 575 -8.86 -18.91 29.66
CA GLY A 575 -8.44 -19.25 31.03
C GLY A 575 -8.79 -20.66 31.50
N SER A 576 -9.62 -21.42 30.77
CA SER A 576 -9.95 -22.83 31.10
C SER A 576 -9.03 -23.80 30.36
N THR A 577 -8.53 -24.82 31.05
CA THR A 577 -7.75 -25.92 30.46
C THR A 577 -8.61 -27.11 30.07
N ALA A 578 -9.93 -27.06 30.28
CA ALA A 578 -10.83 -28.19 30.09
C ALA A 578 -10.77 -28.80 28.68
N LYS A 579 -10.74 -27.98 27.62
CA LYS A 579 -10.54 -28.48 26.24
C LYS A 579 -9.19 -29.16 26.03
N SER A 580 -8.11 -28.62 26.58
CA SER A 580 -6.78 -29.24 26.48
C SER A 580 -6.67 -30.52 27.30
N ASP A 581 -7.27 -30.56 28.49
CA ASP A 581 -7.28 -31.72 29.38
C ASP A 581 -8.14 -32.84 28.79
N TRP A 582 -9.27 -32.49 28.19
CA TRP A 582 -10.12 -33.41 27.44
C TRP A 582 -9.36 -34.00 26.24
N ALA A 583 -8.68 -33.18 25.44
CA ALA A 583 -7.90 -33.66 24.30
C ALA A 583 -6.76 -34.58 24.78
N LYS A 584 -6.11 -34.24 25.90
CA LYS A 584 -5.07 -35.05 26.51
C LYS A 584 -5.61 -36.41 26.96
N TYR A 585 -6.77 -36.45 27.61
CA TYR A 585 -7.44 -37.69 27.99
C TYR A 585 -7.70 -38.58 26.78
N ILE A 586 -8.26 -38.02 25.69
CA ILE A 586 -8.45 -38.75 24.43
C ILE A 586 -7.13 -39.30 23.89
N THR A 587 -6.03 -38.56 24.02
CA THR A 587 -4.68 -39.03 23.63
C THR A 587 -4.01 -40.03 24.58
N GLU A 588 -4.58 -40.29 25.74
CA GLU A 588 -4.06 -41.26 26.71
C GLU A 588 -4.84 -42.58 26.72
N ILE A 589 -6.04 -42.62 26.12
CA ILE A 589 -6.83 -43.86 25.96
C ILE A 589 -6.01 -44.88 25.15
N SER A 590 -5.98 -46.14 25.60
CA SER A 590 -5.31 -47.24 24.89
C SER A 590 -5.99 -47.55 23.55
N ILE A 591 -5.22 -47.99 22.55
CA ILE A 591 -5.72 -48.23 21.18
C ILE A 591 -6.97 -49.13 21.16
N ASP A 592 -6.95 -50.24 21.90
CA ASP A 592 -8.08 -51.19 22.00
C ASP A 592 -9.38 -50.55 22.49
N ASN A 593 -9.27 -49.52 23.33
CA ASN A 593 -10.42 -48.79 23.86
C ASN A 593 -10.75 -47.55 23.04
N LEU A 594 -9.83 -47.06 22.21
CA LEU A 594 -9.98 -45.85 21.41
C LEU A 594 -10.81 -46.11 20.14
N GLU A 595 -10.60 -47.25 19.47
CA GLU A 595 -11.30 -47.57 18.22
C GLU A 595 -12.84 -47.54 18.35
N PRO A 596 -13.45 -48.16 19.38
CA PRO A 596 -14.91 -48.19 19.51
C PRO A 596 -15.52 -46.81 19.76
N VAL A 597 -14.80 -45.94 20.47
CA VAL A 597 -15.29 -44.60 20.81
C VAL A 597 -14.93 -43.54 19.76
N ALA A 598 -13.92 -43.78 18.93
CA ALA A 598 -13.47 -42.85 17.88
C ALA A 598 -14.16 -43.07 16.52
N SER A 599 -15.17 -43.95 16.43
CA SER A 599 -15.78 -44.37 15.16
C SER A 599 -16.22 -43.21 14.25
N GLU A 600 -16.86 -42.17 14.81
CA GLU A 600 -17.29 -41.00 14.02
C GLU A 600 -16.11 -40.13 13.56
N ALA A 601 -15.10 -39.94 14.42
CA ALA A 601 -13.88 -39.21 14.06
C ALA A 601 -13.06 -39.97 13.00
N LEU A 602 -13.03 -41.30 13.03
CA LEU A 602 -12.38 -42.14 12.02
C LEU A 602 -13.05 -42.05 10.65
N LYS A 603 -14.38 -41.96 10.59
CA LYS A 603 -15.08 -41.69 9.31
C LYS A 603 -14.63 -40.36 8.70
N MET A 604 -14.41 -39.35 9.54
CA MET A 604 -13.91 -38.06 9.08
C MET A 604 -12.47 -38.18 8.56
N VAL A 605 -11.60 -38.92 9.25
CA VAL A 605 -10.23 -39.23 8.79
C VAL A 605 -10.25 -39.90 7.42
N ASP A 606 -11.09 -40.92 7.23
CA ASP A 606 -11.20 -41.63 5.95
C ASP A 606 -11.67 -40.70 4.80
N ARG A 607 -12.63 -39.80 5.08
CA ARG A 607 -13.05 -38.77 4.11
C ARG A 607 -11.94 -37.78 3.77
N VAL A 608 -11.13 -37.40 4.74
CA VAL A 608 -9.97 -36.51 4.52
C VAL A 608 -8.95 -37.18 3.60
N ILE A 609 -8.63 -38.45 3.84
CA ILE A 609 -7.71 -39.25 3.02
C ILE A 609 -8.20 -39.31 1.56
N GLU A 610 -9.49 -39.60 1.35
CA GLU A 610 -10.10 -39.63 0.02
C GLU A 610 -9.96 -38.28 -0.69
N LYS A 611 -10.21 -37.17 0.02
CA LYS A 611 -10.11 -35.82 -0.56
C LYS A 611 -8.68 -35.38 -0.84
N LEU A 612 -7.72 -35.81 -0.04
CA LEU A 612 -6.30 -35.61 -0.31
C LEU A 612 -5.82 -36.42 -1.52
N GLY A 613 -6.62 -37.39 -1.99
CA GLY A 613 -6.26 -38.25 -3.12
C GLY A 613 -5.20 -39.29 -2.74
N LEU A 614 -5.14 -39.64 -1.46
CA LEU A 614 -4.31 -40.71 -0.96
C LEU A 614 -5.11 -42.01 -1.08
N HIS A 615 -4.49 -43.04 -1.64
CA HIS A 615 -5.09 -44.37 -1.75
C HIS A 615 -4.39 -45.30 -0.74
N PRO A 616 -5.17 -46.10 0.02
CA PRO A 616 -4.61 -47.10 0.93
C PRO A 616 -3.89 -48.22 0.17
#